data_AF-A0A973UPA2-F1
#
_entry.id   AF-A0A973UPA2-F1
#
_cell.length_a   1.000
_cell.length_b   1.000
_cell.length_c   1.000
_cell.angle_alpha   90.00
_cell.angle_beta   90.00
_cell.angle_gamma   90.00
#
_symmetry.space_group_name_H-M   'P 1'
#
loop_
_entity.id
_entity.type
_entity.pdbx_description
1 polymer ?
#
loop_
_entity_poly.entity_id
_entity_poly.type
_entity_poly.pdbx_seq_one_letter_code
_entity_poly.pdbx_strand_id
1 'polypeptide(L)'
;MGEHVKIKLASLALLGSVTVGATPAYAGAAVFPDQSTTSLDAPAVGNPPATVGDEGRLHLASDEQYVQTFGAAKAAARGLTYQAGDQAVSGAAADRAGSHWSVVKFSAHDKDGRYIPTRQGNREFGWVHFSGPHNIHNEKVIKAAVNEHPESGSTKTRKVYGAVLYDNLGIILARVKVIAQYHWETSDKKYKLADHDDKIGVITAFCQGSNKCPDALNRV
;
A
#
# COMPACT_ATOMS: atom_id res chain seq x y z
N MET A 1 31.85 -47.43 18.40
CA MET A 1 31.01 -47.67 19.60
C MET A 1 30.03 -46.53 19.70
N GLY A 2 28.72 -46.81 19.74
CA GLY A 2 27.67 -45.79 19.85
C GLY A 2 26.66 -45.84 18.71
N GLU A 3 25.88 -46.92 18.68
CA GLU A 3 24.77 -47.20 17.78
C GLU A 3 23.49 -46.53 18.31
N HIS A 4 22.79 -45.74 17.50
CA HIS A 4 21.43 -45.28 17.81
C HIS A 4 20.49 -45.43 16.61
N VAL A 5 19.83 -46.59 16.62
CA VAL A 5 18.42 -46.87 16.34
C VAL A 5 17.69 -45.95 15.35
N LYS A 6 17.40 -46.51 14.17
CA LYS A 6 16.42 -46.04 13.18
C LYS A 6 15.01 -46.34 13.67
N ILE A 7 14.15 -45.34 13.77
CA ILE A 7 12.70 -45.52 13.90
C ILE A 7 12.06 -45.38 12.51
N LYS A 8 11.47 -46.48 12.05
CA LYS A 8 10.71 -46.60 10.80
C LYS A 8 9.24 -46.38 11.14
N LEU A 9 8.62 -45.29 10.69
CA LEU A 9 7.15 -45.21 10.61
C LEU A 9 6.73 -45.45 9.17
N ALA A 10 5.93 -46.49 8.97
CA ALA A 10 5.15 -46.74 7.78
C ALA A 10 3.69 -46.44 8.09
N SER A 11 3.02 -45.69 7.22
CA SER A 11 1.56 -45.70 7.03
C SER A 11 1.29 -45.22 5.60
N LEU A 12 0.99 -46.15 4.69
CA LEU A 12 -0.35 -46.61 4.30
C LEU A 12 -1.11 -45.57 3.47
N ALA A 13 -1.26 -45.93 2.19
CA ALA A 13 -2.04 -45.24 1.18
C ALA A 13 -3.54 -45.21 1.51
N LEU A 14 -4.26 -44.20 1.03
CA LEU A 14 -5.63 -44.37 0.56
C LEU A 14 -5.87 -43.45 -0.65
N LEU A 15 -6.06 -44.10 -1.79
CA LEU A 15 -6.61 -43.52 -3.02
C LEU A 15 -8.12 -43.28 -2.81
N GLY A 16 -8.61 -42.12 -3.24
CA GLY A 16 -10.03 -41.81 -3.28
C GLY A 16 -10.34 -40.93 -4.49
N SER A 17 -10.62 -41.57 -5.62
CA SER A 17 -11.15 -40.93 -6.82
C SER A 17 -12.64 -40.63 -6.62
N VAL A 18 -13.04 -39.37 -6.76
CA VAL A 18 -14.46 -38.99 -6.82
C VAL A 18 -14.83 -38.70 -8.27
N THR A 19 -15.69 -39.55 -8.82
CA THR A 19 -16.38 -39.40 -10.10
C THR A 19 -17.49 -38.34 -9.98
N VAL A 20 -17.48 -37.32 -10.84
CA VAL A 20 -18.62 -36.42 -11.03
C VAL A 20 -19.48 -36.98 -12.16
N GLY A 21 -20.64 -37.51 -11.80
CA GLY A 21 -21.67 -37.98 -12.71
C GLY A 21 -22.50 -36.84 -13.30
N ALA A 22 -22.96 -37.08 -14.52
CA ALA A 22 -23.74 -36.17 -15.35
C ALA A 22 -25.19 -35.95 -14.87
N THR A 23 -25.76 -34.88 -15.41
CA THR A 23 -27.13 -34.32 -15.33
C THR A 23 -28.30 -35.32 -15.41
N PRO A 24 -29.51 -34.89 -15.01
CA PRO A 24 -30.46 -34.49 -16.06
C PRO A 24 -31.23 -33.19 -15.78
N ALA A 25 -31.64 -32.54 -16.87
CA ALA A 25 -32.57 -31.44 -16.93
C ALA A 25 -34.00 -31.89 -16.58
N TYR A 26 -34.81 -30.99 -15.98
CA TYR A 26 -36.21 -30.82 -16.38
C TYR A 26 -36.75 -29.45 -15.94
N ALA A 27 -37.65 -28.95 -16.77
CA ALA A 27 -38.17 -27.59 -16.83
C ALA A 27 -39.13 -27.22 -15.69
N GLY A 28 -39.11 -25.93 -15.34
CA GLY A 28 -40.15 -25.26 -14.55
C GLY A 28 -40.30 -23.84 -15.06
N ALA A 29 -41.32 -23.62 -15.90
CA ALA A 29 -41.71 -22.30 -16.38
C ALA A 29 -42.26 -21.47 -15.21
N ALA A 30 -41.71 -20.27 -15.03
CA ALA A 30 -42.35 -19.21 -14.26
C ALA A 30 -42.28 -17.92 -15.08
N VAL A 31 -43.46 -17.53 -15.55
CA VAL A 31 -43.78 -16.26 -16.20
C VAL A 31 -43.55 -15.13 -15.20
N PHE A 32 -42.74 -14.14 -15.55
CA PHE A 32 -42.68 -12.86 -14.85
C PHE A 32 -42.99 -11.73 -15.85
N PRO A 33 -43.82 -10.75 -15.47
CA PRO A 33 -44.32 -9.75 -16.40
C PRO A 33 -43.29 -8.68 -16.78
N ASP A 34 -43.49 -8.19 -18.00
CA ASP A 34 -42.98 -6.97 -18.60
C ASP A 34 -43.13 -5.75 -17.68
N GLN A 35 -42.01 -5.06 -17.43
CA GLN A 35 -41.98 -3.62 -17.16
C GLN A 35 -40.80 -3.03 -17.94
N SER A 36 -41.18 -2.29 -18.97
CA SER A 36 -40.36 -1.49 -19.84
C SER A 36 -39.87 -0.20 -19.15
N THR A 37 -38.63 0.16 -19.46
CA THR A 37 -38.09 1.52 -19.57
C THR A 37 -38.21 2.47 -18.37
N THR A 38 -37.10 2.62 -17.64
CA THR A 38 -36.54 3.93 -17.30
C THR A 38 -35.01 3.86 -17.28
N SER A 39 -34.41 4.44 -18.32
CA SER A 39 -33.10 5.05 -18.26
C SER A 39 -33.15 6.22 -17.28
N LEU A 40 -32.15 6.35 -16.41
CA LEU A 40 -31.39 7.59 -16.11
C LEU A 40 -30.58 7.41 -14.81
N ASP A 41 -29.28 7.63 -14.97
CA ASP A 41 -28.34 8.20 -14.00
C ASP A 41 -27.99 7.39 -12.74
N ALA A 42 -26.85 6.69 -12.86
CA ALA A 42 -25.97 6.42 -11.74
C ALA A 42 -25.60 7.76 -11.06
N PRO A 43 -25.75 7.91 -9.73
CA PRO A 43 -25.18 9.06 -9.07
C PRO A 43 -23.66 8.92 -9.14
N ALA A 44 -23.05 9.81 -9.91
CA ALA A 44 -21.65 10.14 -9.75
C ALA A 44 -21.42 10.44 -8.27
N VAL A 45 -20.63 9.60 -7.60
CA VAL A 45 -20.12 9.86 -6.26
C VAL A 45 -19.12 11.00 -6.40
N GLY A 46 -19.64 12.22 -6.50
CA GLY A 46 -18.88 13.44 -6.32
C GLY A 46 -18.50 13.50 -4.86
N ASN A 47 -17.25 13.18 -4.55
CA ASN A 47 -16.68 13.52 -3.25
C ASN A 47 -16.86 15.03 -3.06
N PRO A 48 -17.60 15.49 -2.03
CA PRO A 48 -17.72 16.91 -1.77
C PRO A 48 -16.34 17.48 -1.47
N PRO A 49 -16.03 18.72 -1.91
CA PRO A 49 -14.81 19.39 -1.52
C PRO A 49 -14.84 19.55 0.01
N ALA A 50 -13.87 18.94 0.70
CA ALA A 50 -13.69 19.10 2.13
C ALA A 50 -13.54 20.60 2.45
N THR A 51 -14.59 21.20 2.99
CA THR A 51 -14.63 22.60 3.37
C THR A 51 -13.63 22.86 4.49
N VAL A 52 -12.98 24.01 4.38
CA VAL A 52 -11.96 24.53 5.30
C VAL A 52 -12.61 24.71 6.68
N GLY A 53 -12.18 23.91 7.67
CA GLY A 53 -12.72 23.96 9.04
C GLY A 53 -12.54 22.69 9.90
N ASP A 54 -11.99 21.60 9.36
CA ASP A 54 -12.03 20.27 9.98
C ASP A 54 -10.70 19.78 10.59
N GLU A 55 -9.81 20.69 10.98
CA GLU A 55 -8.44 20.38 11.42
C GLU A 55 -8.36 19.60 12.75
N GLY A 56 -9.50 19.39 13.43
CA GLY A 56 -9.63 18.54 14.63
C GLY A 56 -10.39 17.23 14.43
N ARG A 57 -10.74 16.84 13.18
CA ARG A 57 -11.58 15.67 12.90
C ARG A 57 -10.98 14.67 11.91
N LEU A 58 -9.84 15.01 11.33
CA LEU A 58 -9.15 14.16 10.36
C LEU A 58 -7.93 13.51 11.00
N HIS A 59 -7.79 12.23 10.74
CA HIS A 59 -6.72 11.38 11.23
C HIS A 59 -5.97 10.78 10.06
N LEU A 60 -4.66 10.64 10.26
CA LEU A 60 -3.77 9.98 9.32
C LEU A 60 -3.11 8.82 10.05
N ALA A 61 -3.22 7.63 9.47
CA ALA A 61 -2.62 6.42 10.01
C ALA A 61 -2.10 5.56 8.87
N SER A 62 -1.10 4.72 9.15
CA SER A 62 -0.75 3.62 8.23
C SER A 62 -1.93 2.67 8.05
N ASP A 63 -1.91 1.85 7.00
CA ASP A 63 -2.94 0.81 6.78
C ASP A 63 -3.02 -0.12 8.02
N GLU A 64 -1.87 -0.50 8.59
CA GLU A 64 -1.78 -1.27 9.84
C GLU A 64 -2.44 -0.60 11.04
N GLN A 65 -2.11 0.66 11.30
CA GLN A 65 -2.61 1.39 12.45
C GLN A 65 -4.13 1.57 12.35
N TYR A 66 -4.64 1.79 11.15
CA TYR A 66 -6.08 1.84 10.91
C TYR A 66 -6.75 0.50 11.20
N VAL A 67 -6.17 -0.62 10.74
CA VAL A 67 -6.67 -1.98 11.03
C VAL A 67 -6.65 -2.26 12.53
N GLN A 68 -5.59 -1.86 13.24
CA GLN A 68 -5.50 -2.01 14.70
C GLN A 68 -6.60 -1.21 15.43
N THR A 69 -6.93 -0.02 14.92
CA THR A 69 -7.92 0.87 15.54
C THR A 69 -9.36 0.41 15.30
N PHE A 70 -9.67 -0.05 14.08
CA PHE A 70 -11.06 -0.30 13.65
C PHE A 70 -11.39 -1.77 13.42
N GLY A 71 -10.39 -2.64 13.41
CA GLY A 71 -10.52 -4.07 13.13
C GLY A 71 -10.52 -4.39 11.63
N ALA A 72 -10.01 -5.58 11.29
CA ALA A 72 -9.85 -6.03 9.91
C ALA A 72 -11.18 -6.11 9.13
N ALA A 73 -12.28 -6.51 9.78
CA ALA A 73 -13.59 -6.58 9.14
C ALA A 73 -14.09 -5.19 8.70
N LYS A 74 -13.95 -4.18 9.56
CA LYS A 74 -14.34 -2.80 9.23
C LYS A 74 -13.42 -2.23 8.14
N ALA A 75 -12.11 -2.49 8.23
CA ALA A 75 -11.16 -2.11 7.19
C ALA A 75 -11.53 -2.71 5.82
N ALA A 76 -11.80 -4.02 5.76
CA ALA A 76 -12.21 -4.71 4.55
C ALA A 76 -13.55 -4.17 3.98
N ALA A 77 -14.53 -3.92 4.85
CA ALA A 77 -15.82 -3.30 4.45
C ALA A 77 -15.64 -1.88 3.87
N ARG A 78 -14.55 -1.19 4.22
CA ARG A 78 -14.17 0.10 3.64
C ARG A 78 -13.26 -0.01 2.42
N GLY A 79 -12.99 -1.24 1.96
CA GLY A 79 -12.16 -1.59 0.80
C GLY A 79 -10.67 -1.74 1.12
N LEU A 80 -10.26 -1.73 2.39
CA LEU A 80 -8.84 -1.78 2.81
C LEU A 80 -8.43 -3.24 2.98
N THR A 81 -7.71 -3.74 1.98
CA THR A 81 -7.09 -5.07 2.01
C THR A 81 -5.64 -4.89 2.42
N TYR A 82 -5.36 -5.02 3.70
CA TYR A 82 -4.00 -5.05 4.23
C TYR A 82 -3.56 -6.50 4.46
N GLN A 83 -2.35 -6.85 4.02
CA GLN A 83 -1.68 -8.14 4.25
C GLN A 83 -0.21 -7.84 4.57
N ALA A 84 0.21 -8.10 5.81
CA ALA A 84 1.56 -7.86 6.26
C ALA A 84 2.58 -8.71 5.48
N GLY A 85 3.69 -8.11 5.04
CA GLY A 85 4.83 -8.80 4.46
C GLY A 85 5.92 -9.14 5.50
N ASP A 86 6.63 -10.26 5.29
CA ASP A 86 7.72 -10.73 6.16
C ASP A 86 9.04 -9.93 6.03
N GLN A 87 9.80 -9.95 7.13
CA GLN A 87 10.87 -9.05 7.60
C GLN A 87 12.24 -9.11 6.88
N ALA A 88 13.03 -8.02 6.98
CA ALA A 88 14.48 -7.97 6.65
C ALA A 88 15.18 -6.72 7.25
N VAL A 89 16.31 -6.98 7.91
CA VAL A 89 17.22 -6.15 8.74
C VAL A 89 17.86 -4.89 8.12
N SER A 90 18.27 -3.98 9.01
CA SER A 90 18.66 -2.57 8.82
C SER A 90 20.15 -2.29 8.59
N GLY A 91 20.45 -1.10 8.04
CA GLY A 91 21.79 -0.49 7.90
C GLY A 91 21.70 1.00 7.54
N ALA A 92 22.58 1.82 8.14
CA ALA A 92 22.53 3.29 8.22
C ALA A 92 23.12 4.03 7.00
N ALA A 93 22.84 5.35 6.92
CA ALA A 93 23.07 6.25 5.79
C ALA A 93 24.38 7.06 5.85
N ALA A 94 24.91 7.46 4.68
CA ALA A 94 25.81 8.61 4.51
C ALA A 94 25.67 9.30 3.13
N ASP A 95 25.76 10.63 3.14
CA ASP A 95 25.62 11.59 2.02
C ASP A 95 26.85 11.68 1.08
N ARG A 96 26.64 11.96 -0.23
CA ARG A 96 27.05 13.22 -0.94
C ARG A 96 26.92 13.23 -2.50
N ALA A 97 26.28 14.31 -2.99
CA ALA A 97 26.52 15.21 -4.14
C ALA A 97 26.46 14.77 -5.64
N GLY A 98 25.58 15.44 -6.41
CA GLY A 98 25.64 15.63 -7.87
C GLY A 98 24.25 15.69 -8.53
N SER A 99 23.78 16.89 -8.90
CA SER A 99 22.36 17.20 -9.21
C SER A 99 21.47 16.92 -7.99
N HIS A 100 20.86 17.95 -7.39
CA HIS A 100 20.32 17.90 -6.02
C HIS A 100 19.16 16.91 -5.81
N TRP A 101 18.77 16.14 -6.84
CA TRP A 101 17.81 15.04 -6.74
C TRP A 101 18.15 14.10 -5.58
N SER A 102 19.45 13.86 -5.34
CA SER A 102 19.91 12.88 -4.35
C SER A 102 19.90 13.41 -2.92
N VAL A 103 19.70 14.70 -2.68
CA VAL A 103 19.70 15.22 -1.30
C VAL A 103 18.50 14.70 -0.55
N VAL A 104 18.77 14.12 0.62
CA VAL A 104 17.73 13.66 1.53
C VAL A 104 16.99 14.89 2.07
N LYS A 105 15.70 14.99 1.75
CA LYS A 105 14.82 16.04 2.26
C LYS A 105 14.38 15.72 3.69
N PHE A 106 14.04 14.45 3.93
CA PHE A 106 13.79 13.87 5.23
C PHE A 106 13.92 12.35 5.11
N SER A 107 13.93 11.69 6.26
CA SER A 107 13.99 10.23 6.32
C SER A 107 12.99 9.69 7.34
N ALA A 108 12.72 8.40 7.20
CA ALA A 108 11.92 7.61 8.11
C ALA A 108 12.49 6.19 8.18
N HIS A 109 12.00 5.41 9.14
CA HIS A 109 12.23 3.99 9.17
C HIS A 109 10.90 3.26 9.05
N ASP A 110 10.91 2.13 8.35
CA ASP A 110 9.77 1.23 8.38
C ASP A 110 9.73 0.43 9.69
N LYS A 111 8.69 -0.39 9.84
CA LYS A 111 8.49 -1.20 11.05
C LYS A 111 9.58 -2.25 11.29
N ASP A 112 10.34 -2.57 10.24
CA ASP A 112 11.45 -3.52 10.25
C ASP A 112 12.78 -2.80 10.51
N GLY A 113 12.75 -1.48 10.71
CA GLY A 113 13.91 -0.63 10.93
C GLY A 113 14.68 -0.29 9.65
N ARG A 114 14.13 -0.51 8.46
CA ARG A 114 14.79 -0.16 7.20
C ARG A 114 14.83 1.35 7.03
N TYR A 115 15.98 1.88 6.64
CA TYR A 115 16.14 3.30 6.34
C TYR A 115 15.46 3.66 5.01
N ILE A 116 14.42 4.49 5.06
CA ILE A 116 13.67 4.94 3.88
C ILE A 116 13.85 6.46 3.72
N PRO A 117 14.86 6.91 2.94
CA PRO A 117 15.03 8.33 2.67
C PRO A 117 13.93 8.81 1.72
N THR A 118 13.51 10.05 1.88
CA THR A 118 12.82 10.80 0.82
C THR A 118 13.77 11.86 0.32
N ARG A 119 14.19 11.72 -0.93
CA ARG A 119 15.09 12.67 -1.55
C ARG A 119 14.32 13.78 -2.24
N GLN A 120 14.95 14.94 -2.42
CA GLN A 120 14.38 16.07 -3.14
C GLN A 120 13.84 15.62 -4.51
N GLY A 121 14.58 14.73 -5.18
CA GLY A 121 14.15 14.16 -6.45
C GLY A 121 14.08 15.19 -7.57
N ASN A 122 13.26 14.89 -8.57
CA ASN A 122 13.00 15.74 -9.72
C ASN A 122 11.57 15.49 -10.24
N ARG A 123 11.26 15.88 -11.48
CA ARG A 123 9.91 15.66 -12.05
C ARG A 123 9.54 14.19 -12.24
N GLU A 124 10.51 13.29 -12.29
CA GLU A 124 10.33 11.86 -12.56
C GLU A 124 10.13 11.05 -11.28
N PHE A 125 10.72 11.46 -10.15
CA PHE A 125 10.58 10.77 -8.87
C PHE A 125 10.95 11.66 -7.66
N GLY A 126 10.66 11.17 -6.46
CA GLY A 126 10.99 11.81 -5.19
C GLY A 126 10.06 12.97 -4.85
N TRP A 127 10.48 13.83 -3.91
CA TRP A 127 9.60 14.87 -3.36
C TRP A 127 9.00 15.77 -4.43
N VAL A 128 9.80 16.27 -5.37
CA VAL A 128 9.32 17.15 -6.45
C VAL A 128 8.23 16.48 -7.29
N HIS A 129 8.34 15.18 -7.55
CA HIS A 129 7.38 14.43 -8.35
C HIS A 129 6.04 14.25 -7.63
N PHE A 130 6.01 13.82 -6.38
CA PHE A 130 4.72 13.58 -5.72
C PHE A 130 4.11 14.84 -5.10
N SER A 131 4.92 15.85 -4.79
CA SER A 131 4.39 17.14 -4.32
C SER A 131 3.71 17.91 -5.46
N GLY A 132 4.26 17.92 -6.67
CA GLY A 132 3.61 18.59 -7.81
C GLY A 132 2.43 17.78 -8.38
N PRO A 133 2.69 16.79 -9.25
CA PRO A 133 1.68 15.92 -9.84
C PRO A 133 0.62 15.33 -8.90
N HIS A 134 0.99 14.89 -7.70
CA HIS A 134 0.09 14.17 -6.79
C HIS A 134 -0.41 15.00 -5.60
N ASN A 135 0.00 16.26 -5.47
CA ASN A 135 -0.43 17.18 -4.41
C ASN A 135 -0.16 16.65 -2.97
N ILE A 136 1.00 16.04 -2.74
CA ILE A 136 1.43 15.58 -1.40
C ILE A 136 2.61 16.42 -0.92
N HIS A 137 2.33 17.40 -0.05
CA HIS A 137 3.29 18.40 0.43
C HIS A 137 3.64 18.27 1.92
N ASN A 138 3.06 17.30 2.61
CA ASN A 138 3.25 17.10 4.03
C ASN A 138 4.07 15.83 4.29
N GLU A 139 5.25 15.99 4.89
CA GLU A 139 6.14 14.85 5.19
C GLU A 139 5.52 13.83 6.15
N LYS A 140 4.57 14.25 7.00
CA LYS A 140 3.86 13.34 7.91
C LYS A 140 3.09 12.27 7.15
N VAL A 141 2.57 12.59 5.97
CA VAL A 141 1.87 11.63 5.09
C VAL A 141 2.80 10.50 4.69
N ILE A 142 4.01 10.84 4.28
CA ILE A 142 5.01 9.86 3.87
C ILE A 142 5.49 9.06 5.09
N LYS A 143 5.79 9.74 6.20
CA LYS A 143 6.22 9.10 7.45
C LYS A 143 5.17 8.15 8.01
N ALA A 144 3.89 8.52 7.99
CA ALA A 144 2.80 7.65 8.43
C ALA A 144 2.69 6.42 7.54
N ALA A 145 2.74 6.60 6.22
CA ALA A 145 2.66 5.48 5.30
C ALA A 145 3.84 4.52 5.47
N VAL A 146 5.07 4.99 5.57
CA VAL A 146 6.22 4.08 5.68
C VAL A 146 6.38 3.47 7.07
N ASN A 147 5.70 3.96 8.10
CA ASN A 147 5.75 3.43 9.48
C ASN A 147 4.91 2.16 9.67
N GLU A 148 5.00 1.24 8.71
CA GLU A 148 4.37 -0.07 8.72
C GLU A 148 5.23 -1.09 7.94
N HIS A 149 4.82 -2.34 7.93
CA HIS A 149 5.42 -3.36 7.07
C HIS A 149 5.06 -3.09 5.61
N PRO A 150 5.99 -3.32 4.66
CA PRO A 150 5.65 -3.26 3.25
C PRO A 150 4.51 -4.24 2.91
N GLU A 151 3.64 -3.83 1.97
CA GLU A 151 2.56 -4.66 1.48
C GLU A 151 3.08 -5.95 0.83
N SER A 152 2.29 -7.03 0.88
CA SER A 152 2.62 -8.38 0.39
C SER A 152 3.04 -8.48 -1.09
N GLY A 153 2.78 -7.45 -1.91
CA GLY A 153 3.25 -7.34 -3.30
C GLY A 153 4.65 -6.71 -3.46
N SER A 154 5.30 -6.34 -2.36
CA SER A 154 6.64 -5.75 -2.36
C SER A 154 7.72 -6.76 -2.74
N THR A 155 8.79 -6.29 -3.39
CA THR A 155 9.97 -7.10 -3.72
C THR A 155 11.14 -6.76 -2.79
N LYS A 156 12.30 -7.38 -3.03
CA LYS A 156 13.54 -7.04 -2.30
C LYS A 156 13.94 -5.57 -2.49
N THR A 157 13.78 -5.05 -3.70
CA THR A 157 14.24 -3.70 -4.08
C THR A 157 13.13 -2.69 -4.23
N ARG A 158 11.86 -3.12 -4.26
CA ARG A 158 10.71 -2.24 -4.43
C ARG A 158 9.71 -2.47 -3.30
N LYS A 159 9.52 -1.47 -2.45
CA LYS A 159 8.60 -1.53 -1.32
C LYS A 159 7.36 -0.68 -1.60
N VAL A 160 6.19 -1.19 -1.25
CA VAL A 160 4.91 -0.48 -1.28
C VAL A 160 4.42 -0.37 0.15
N TYR A 161 4.00 0.83 0.54
CA TYR A 161 3.39 1.11 1.83
C TYR A 161 2.08 1.86 1.65
N GLY A 162 1.21 1.79 2.64
CA GLY A 162 -0.11 2.38 2.66
C GLY A 162 -0.35 3.30 3.85
N ALA A 163 -1.15 4.34 3.61
CA ALA A 163 -1.78 5.12 4.67
C ALA A 163 -3.19 5.50 4.28
N VAL A 164 -3.99 5.82 5.29
CA VAL A 164 -5.35 6.32 5.12
C VAL A 164 -5.54 7.63 5.84
N LEU A 165 -6.20 8.56 5.14
CA LEU A 165 -6.84 9.72 5.74
C LEU A 165 -8.27 9.34 6.07
N TYR A 166 -8.68 9.52 7.32
CA TYR A 166 -10.01 9.16 7.77
C TYR A 166 -10.60 10.17 8.75
N ASP A 167 -11.92 10.21 8.88
CA ASP A 167 -12.62 11.07 9.83
C ASP A 167 -12.78 10.41 11.22
N ASN A 168 -13.34 11.13 12.20
CA ASN A 168 -13.61 10.59 13.55
C ASN A 168 -14.50 9.33 13.59
N LEU A 169 -15.30 9.06 12.55
CA LEU A 169 -16.15 7.86 12.46
C LEU A 169 -15.41 6.67 11.83
N GLY A 170 -14.18 6.90 11.35
CA GLY A 170 -13.38 5.94 10.61
C GLY A 170 -13.74 5.87 9.14
N ILE A 171 -14.43 6.86 8.57
CA ILE A 171 -14.69 6.92 7.13
C ILE A 171 -13.39 7.27 6.41
N ILE A 172 -12.95 6.40 5.51
CA ILE A 172 -11.75 6.65 4.69
C ILE A 172 -12.08 7.70 3.64
N LEU A 173 -11.38 8.83 3.70
CA LEU A 173 -11.50 9.93 2.74
C LEU A 173 -10.47 9.84 1.62
N ALA A 174 -9.28 9.30 1.92
CA ALA A 174 -8.25 9.03 0.93
C ALA A 174 -7.37 7.86 1.35
N ARG A 175 -6.84 7.15 0.36
CA ARG A 175 -5.81 6.12 0.52
C ARG A 175 -4.56 6.58 -0.17
N VAL A 176 -3.45 6.61 0.54
CA VAL A 176 -2.15 6.98 0.02
C VAL A 176 -1.34 5.71 -0.18
N LYS A 177 -0.68 5.61 -1.33
CA LYS A 177 0.35 4.59 -1.57
C LYS A 177 1.69 5.29 -1.70
N VAL A 178 2.68 4.78 -0.98
CA VAL A 178 4.07 5.22 -1.05
C VAL A 178 4.90 4.09 -1.63
N ILE A 179 5.65 4.40 -2.69
CA ILE A 179 6.53 3.46 -3.36
C ILE A 179 7.96 3.88 -3.09
N ALA A 180 8.74 2.98 -2.49
CA ALA A 180 10.15 3.17 -2.26
C ALA A 180 11.00 2.18 -3.05
N GLN A 181 12.10 2.68 -3.63
CA GLN A 181 13.18 1.90 -4.21
C GLN A 181 14.24 1.65 -3.13
N TYR A 182 14.23 0.44 -2.57
CA TYR A 182 15.18 -0.05 -1.59
C TYR A 182 16.44 -0.64 -2.27
N HIS A 183 17.09 0.19 -3.08
CA HIS A 183 18.32 -0.11 -3.79
C HIS A 183 19.05 1.20 -4.10
N TRP A 184 20.36 1.17 -4.32
CA TRP A 184 21.18 2.36 -4.64
C TRP A 184 21.00 2.85 -6.09
N GLU A 185 20.36 2.04 -6.93
CA GLU A 185 20.11 2.29 -8.36
C GLU A 185 18.64 2.02 -8.73
N THR A 186 18.07 2.84 -9.61
CA THR A 186 16.73 2.64 -10.20
C THR A 186 16.72 1.50 -11.22
N SER A 187 15.57 0.85 -11.43
CA SER A 187 15.46 -0.28 -12.36
C SER A 187 15.84 0.06 -13.82
N ASP A 188 15.61 1.30 -14.24
CA ASP A 188 16.00 1.83 -15.55
C ASP A 188 17.45 2.33 -15.61
N LYS A 189 18.18 2.21 -14.50
CA LYS A 189 19.60 2.59 -14.34
C LYS A 189 19.91 4.07 -14.56
N LYS A 190 18.90 4.94 -14.65
CA LYS A 190 19.09 6.38 -14.87
C LYS A 190 19.59 7.11 -13.63
N TYR A 191 19.23 6.63 -12.45
CA TYR A 191 19.61 7.24 -11.18
C TYR A 191 20.39 6.24 -10.34
N LYS A 192 21.56 6.67 -9.89
CA LYS A 192 22.51 5.88 -9.12
C LYS A 192 23.11 6.74 -8.03
N LEU A 193 23.16 6.19 -6.82
CA LEU A 193 23.92 6.78 -5.73
C LEU A 193 25.39 6.38 -5.84
N ALA A 194 26.27 7.23 -5.32
CA ALA A 194 27.69 6.92 -5.24
C ALA A 194 27.97 5.83 -4.20
N ASP A 195 27.22 5.84 -3.10
CA ASP A 195 27.25 4.80 -2.06
C ASP A 195 26.24 3.70 -2.38
N HIS A 196 26.72 2.46 -2.49
CA HIS A 196 25.90 1.29 -2.80
C HIS A 196 25.15 0.74 -1.59
N ASP A 197 25.57 1.13 -0.38
CA ASP A 197 24.88 0.81 0.88
C ASP A 197 23.74 1.79 1.18
N ASP A 198 23.69 2.94 0.49
CA ASP A 198 22.57 3.86 0.56
C ASP A 198 21.38 3.38 -0.33
N LYS A 199 20.24 4.06 -0.23
CA LYS A 199 18.98 3.68 -0.89
C LYS A 199 18.38 4.90 -1.60
N ILE A 200 17.88 4.72 -2.82
CA ILE A 200 17.16 5.78 -3.55
C ILE A 200 15.99 6.28 -2.70
N GLY A 201 15.26 5.36 -2.06
CA GLY A 201 14.19 5.70 -1.12
C GLY A 201 12.86 5.95 -1.83
N VAL A 202 12.04 6.87 -1.31
CA VAL A 202 10.72 7.15 -1.87
C VAL A 202 10.85 7.71 -3.30
N ILE A 203 10.31 6.98 -4.27
CA ILE A 203 10.29 7.39 -5.67
C ILE A 203 8.95 8.02 -6.06
N THR A 204 7.84 7.61 -5.46
CA THR A 204 6.55 8.29 -5.65
C THR A 204 5.61 8.05 -4.46
N ALA A 205 4.65 8.95 -4.32
CA ALA A 205 3.53 8.84 -3.41
C ALA A 205 2.29 9.41 -4.11
N PHE A 206 1.14 8.76 -3.96
CA PHE A 206 -0.08 9.19 -4.65
C PHE A 206 -1.33 8.69 -3.92
N CYS A 207 -2.47 9.30 -4.23
CA CYS A 207 -3.76 8.83 -3.74
C CYS A 207 -4.36 7.78 -4.69
N GLN A 208 -4.68 6.61 -4.17
CA GLN A 208 -5.29 5.55 -4.96
C GLN A 208 -6.67 6.00 -5.48
N GLY A 209 -6.88 5.85 -6.79
CA GLY A 209 -8.14 6.23 -7.44
C GLY A 209 -8.26 7.71 -7.81
N SER A 210 -7.20 8.53 -7.63
CA SER A 210 -7.17 9.93 -8.06
C SER A 210 -5.80 10.33 -8.58
N ASN A 211 -5.76 11.29 -9.51
CA ASN A 211 -4.50 11.87 -9.98
C ASN A 211 -3.87 12.80 -8.93
N LYS A 212 -4.72 13.49 -8.13
CA LYS A 212 -4.31 14.41 -7.07
C LYS A 212 -4.93 14.02 -5.74
N CYS A 213 -4.13 14.09 -4.68
CA CYS A 213 -4.63 13.96 -3.33
C CYS A 213 -5.46 15.17 -2.91
N PRO A 214 -6.48 14.99 -2.04
CA PRO A 214 -7.24 16.09 -1.49
C PRO A 214 -6.36 16.95 -0.59
N ASP A 215 -6.58 18.27 -0.59
CA ASP A 215 -5.78 19.21 0.22
C ASP A 215 -5.84 18.93 1.72
N ALA A 216 -6.92 18.28 2.18
CA ALA A 216 -7.07 17.85 3.56
C ALA A 216 -5.91 16.94 4.03
N LEU A 217 -5.35 16.13 3.11
CA LEU A 217 -4.19 15.29 3.38
C LEU A 217 -2.95 16.11 3.76
N ASN A 218 -2.86 17.35 3.28
CA ASN A 218 -1.73 18.23 3.57
C ASN A 218 -1.89 19.04 4.86
N ARG A 219 -3.04 18.94 5.55
CA ARG A 219 -3.36 19.71 6.77
C ARG A 219 -3.37 18.91 8.08
N VAL A 220 -3.08 17.61 8.02
CA VAL A 220 -2.97 16.71 9.18
C VAL A 220 -1.63 16.79 9.90
#